data_AF-A0AAU8FQC6-F1
#
_entry.id   AF-A0AAU8FQC6-F1
#
_cell.length_a   1.000
_cell.length_b   1.000
_cell.length_c   1.000
_cell.angle_alpha   90.00
_cell.angle_beta   90.00
_cell.angle_gamma   90.00
#
_symmetry.space_group_name_H-M   'P 1'
#
loop_
_entity.id
_entity.type
_entity.pdbx_description
1 polymer ?
#
loop_
_entity_poly.entity_id
_entity_poly.type
_entity_poly.pdbx_seq_one_letter_code
_entity_poly.pdbx_strand_id
1 'polypeptide(L)'
;MRRTLFFLLILSQSALAGSARQELRKHLQPAVFSVTMVMIHDVVNPPAASRFYTYCLMGAHEIVALNNKQIVAPGTFTKSINPVTVVAKDYDYQIAALYCILETGRLIIPSGYMLEEDQKKLIIALLREGYPQTVIDKSVAVAREVAGKVAADAATDGYLTLSTRLRYRPKKGDAYWYPTPPGYIEGVEPHWKTIRPMLIDSCDQFIPKPPVEFSKDSSSAFYKLVKEVYNVGQNLTEQQRFIASYWDCNPFAINTSGHMNIGFKKISPGGALDEHYRYRYCQGQPRSR
;
A
#
# COMPACT_ATOMS: atom_id res chain seq x y z
N MET A 1 -48.73 -21.82 -38.22
CA MET A 1 -48.38 -21.89 -36.79
C MET A 1 -46.95 -22.36 -36.51
N ARG A 2 -46.43 -23.42 -37.16
CA ARG A 2 -45.09 -23.96 -36.86
C ARG A 2 -43.90 -23.04 -37.23
N ARG A 3 -44.05 -22.21 -38.28
CA ARG A 3 -43.02 -21.23 -38.71
C ARG A 3 -42.96 -19.97 -37.83
N THR A 4 -44.08 -19.56 -37.26
CA THR A 4 -44.16 -18.39 -36.38
C THR A 4 -43.58 -18.68 -34.99
N LEU A 5 -43.69 -19.92 -34.49
CA LEU A 5 -43.04 -20.33 -33.23
C LEU A 5 -41.51 -20.37 -33.32
N PHE A 6 -40.94 -20.74 -34.48
CA PHE A 6 -39.49 -20.78 -34.66
C PHE A 6 -38.86 -19.38 -34.65
N PHE A 7 -39.55 -18.37 -35.21
CA PHE A 7 -39.08 -16.98 -35.16
C PHE A 7 -39.14 -16.36 -33.76
N LEU A 8 -40.15 -16.73 -32.96
CA LEU A 8 -40.27 -16.30 -31.55
C LEU A 8 -39.19 -16.94 -30.65
N LEU A 9 -38.79 -18.18 -30.92
CA LEU A 9 -37.70 -18.83 -30.19
C LEU A 9 -36.33 -18.20 -30.47
N ILE A 10 -36.07 -17.76 -31.71
CA ILE A 10 -34.79 -17.11 -32.07
C ILE A 10 -34.71 -15.68 -31.51
N LEU A 11 -35.83 -14.94 -31.45
CA LEU A 11 -35.86 -13.64 -30.78
C LEU A 11 -35.73 -13.75 -29.24
N SER A 12 -36.19 -14.85 -28.64
CA SER A 12 -36.07 -15.04 -27.18
C SER A 12 -34.65 -15.38 -26.72
N GLN A 13 -33.81 -15.96 -27.59
CA GLN A 13 -32.41 -16.27 -27.26
C GLN A 13 -31.44 -15.11 -27.51
N SER A 14 -31.81 -14.14 -28.35
CA SER A 14 -31.00 -12.94 -28.59
C SER A 14 -31.19 -11.83 -27.54
N ALA A 15 -32.18 -11.96 -26.65
CA ALA A 15 -32.44 -11.01 -25.57
C ALA A 15 -31.76 -11.33 -24.22
N LEU A 16 -31.01 -12.44 -24.11
CA LEU A 16 -30.38 -12.87 -22.85
C LEU A 16 -28.84 -13.01 -22.91
N ALA A 17 -28.21 -12.68 -24.04
CA ALA A 17 -26.75 -12.55 -24.10
C ALA A 17 -26.30 -11.15 -23.61
N GLY A 18 -26.76 -10.75 -22.43
CA GLY A 18 -26.04 -9.74 -21.68
C GLY A 18 -24.71 -10.37 -21.26
N SER A 19 -23.61 -9.97 -21.90
CA SER A 19 -22.25 -10.33 -21.47
C SER A 19 -22.21 -10.21 -19.95
N ALA A 20 -22.04 -11.33 -19.25
CA ALA A 20 -21.90 -11.32 -17.80
C ALA A 20 -20.71 -10.40 -17.49
N ARG A 21 -21.02 -9.21 -16.95
CA ARG A 21 -20.04 -8.13 -16.72
C ARG A 21 -18.85 -8.73 -15.99
N GLN A 22 -17.71 -8.77 -16.67
CA GLN A 22 -16.55 -9.51 -16.19
C GLN A 22 -16.08 -8.89 -14.85
N GLU A 23 -15.70 -9.73 -13.88
CA GLU A 23 -15.40 -9.25 -12.53
C GLU A 23 -14.24 -8.24 -12.55
N LEU A 24 -14.53 -6.96 -12.26
CA LEU A 24 -13.54 -5.88 -12.15
C LEU A 24 -12.53 -6.12 -11.00
N ARG A 25 -12.88 -6.98 -10.03
CA ARG A 25 -12.02 -7.36 -8.91
C ARG A 25 -10.65 -7.89 -9.35
N LYS A 26 -10.56 -8.53 -10.52
CA LYS A 26 -9.29 -9.05 -11.05
C LYS A 26 -8.24 -7.95 -11.31
N HIS A 27 -8.68 -6.71 -11.48
CA HIS A 27 -7.81 -5.54 -11.73
C HIS A 27 -7.32 -4.86 -10.45
N LEU A 28 -7.87 -5.20 -9.28
CA LEU A 28 -7.48 -4.59 -8.01
C LEU A 28 -6.03 -4.92 -7.64
N GLN A 29 -5.68 -6.21 -7.68
CA GLN A 29 -4.32 -6.64 -7.35
C GLN A 29 -3.27 -6.03 -8.30
N PRO A 30 -3.47 -6.03 -9.64
CA PRO A 30 -2.57 -5.32 -10.53
C PRO A 30 -2.43 -3.82 -10.22
N ALA A 31 -3.53 -3.13 -9.90
CA ALA A 31 -3.49 -1.70 -9.61
C ALA A 31 -2.66 -1.38 -8.34
N VAL A 32 -2.85 -2.15 -7.26
CA VAL A 32 -2.08 -1.98 -6.03
C VAL A 32 -0.61 -2.38 -6.25
N PHE A 33 -0.38 -3.48 -6.97
CA PHE A 33 0.98 -3.95 -7.27
C PHE A 33 1.78 -2.96 -8.12
N SER A 34 1.15 -2.26 -9.07
CA SER A 34 1.78 -1.17 -9.81
C SER A 34 2.30 -0.06 -8.88
N VAL A 35 1.51 0.33 -7.87
CA VAL A 35 1.94 1.29 -6.84
C VAL A 35 3.13 0.74 -6.05
N THR A 36 3.10 -0.55 -5.66
CA THR A 36 4.23 -1.24 -5.02
C THR A 36 5.50 -1.18 -5.87
N MET A 37 5.40 -1.43 -7.18
CA MET A 37 6.55 -1.46 -8.08
C MET A 37 7.23 -0.09 -8.19
N VAL A 38 6.46 1.00 -8.18
CA VAL A 38 7.03 2.36 -8.13
C VAL A 38 7.70 2.64 -6.79
N MET A 39 7.11 2.21 -5.67
CA MET A 39 7.76 2.37 -4.36
C MET A 39 9.06 1.56 -4.24
N ILE A 40 9.13 0.37 -4.85
CA ILE A 40 10.37 -0.41 -4.94
C ILE A 40 11.40 0.32 -5.81
N HIS A 41 10.97 0.90 -6.92
CA HIS A 41 11.85 1.69 -7.80
C HIS A 41 12.48 2.86 -7.03
N ASP A 42 11.66 3.56 -6.24
CA ASP A 42 12.06 4.74 -5.46
C ASP A 42 12.75 4.41 -4.13
N VAL A 43 12.91 3.13 -3.79
CA VAL A 43 13.50 2.65 -2.53
C VAL A 43 12.80 3.31 -1.32
N VAL A 44 11.47 3.34 -1.37
CA VAL A 44 10.65 4.00 -0.35
C VAL A 44 10.81 3.30 0.99
N ASN A 45 11.08 4.09 2.04
CA ASN A 45 11.23 3.57 3.39
C ASN A 45 9.89 3.02 3.94
N PRO A 46 9.92 2.06 4.90
CA PRO A 46 8.70 1.45 5.43
C PRO A 46 7.61 2.41 5.94
N PRO A 47 7.92 3.44 6.76
CA PRO A 47 6.90 4.40 7.17
C PRO A 47 6.27 5.15 5.98
N ALA A 48 7.08 5.66 5.05
CA ALA A 48 6.58 6.34 3.85
C ALA A 48 5.72 5.42 2.96
N ALA A 49 6.09 4.14 2.82
CA ALA A 49 5.30 3.18 2.07
C ALA A 49 3.89 3.00 2.67
N SER A 50 3.79 2.88 4.01
CA SER A 50 2.48 2.79 4.69
C SER A 50 1.60 4.02 4.41
N ARG A 51 2.21 5.21 4.40
CA ARG A 51 1.54 6.46 4.05
C ARG A 51 1.01 6.44 2.61
N PHE A 52 1.84 6.07 1.63
CA PHE A 52 1.42 6.03 0.24
C PHE A 52 0.29 5.03 -0.01
N TYR A 53 0.37 3.81 0.55
CA TYR A 53 -0.73 2.85 0.45
C TYR A 53 -2.02 3.39 1.05
N THR A 54 -1.94 4.04 2.22
CA THR A 54 -3.11 4.60 2.89
C THR A 54 -3.85 5.58 1.98
N TYR A 55 -3.15 6.59 1.44
CA TYR A 55 -3.80 7.57 0.55
C TYR A 55 -4.30 6.95 -0.76
N CYS A 56 -3.52 6.06 -1.40
CA CYS A 56 -3.91 5.43 -2.66
C CYS A 56 -5.20 4.60 -2.52
N LEU A 57 -5.34 3.87 -1.41
CA LEU A 57 -6.52 3.03 -1.15
C LEU A 57 -7.69 3.84 -0.60
N MET A 58 -7.42 4.93 0.14
CA MET A 58 -8.45 5.77 0.74
C MET A 58 -9.34 6.45 -0.30
N GLY A 59 -8.77 6.99 -1.39
CA GLY A 59 -9.55 7.59 -2.47
C GLY A 59 -10.49 6.58 -3.14
N ALA A 60 -10.00 5.36 -3.38
CA ALA A 60 -10.82 4.27 -3.88
C ALA A 60 -11.92 3.85 -2.90
N HIS A 61 -11.62 3.81 -1.60
CA HIS A 61 -12.59 3.48 -0.55
C HIS A 61 -13.71 4.52 -0.44
N GLU A 62 -13.38 5.83 -0.53
CA GLU A 62 -14.38 6.91 -0.60
C GLU A 62 -15.34 6.71 -1.80
N ILE A 63 -14.79 6.46 -3.00
CA ILE A 63 -15.60 6.23 -4.20
C ILE A 63 -16.57 5.04 -3.99
N VAL A 64 -16.08 3.94 -3.41
CA VAL A 64 -16.94 2.78 -3.13
C VAL A 64 -18.00 3.10 -2.08
N ALA A 65 -17.66 3.79 -0.99
CA ALA A 65 -18.60 4.16 0.07
C ALA A 65 -19.71 5.10 -0.42
N LEU A 66 -19.40 6.02 -1.34
CA LEU A 66 -20.40 6.90 -1.98
C LEU A 66 -21.46 6.13 -2.79
N ASN A 67 -21.12 4.93 -3.28
CA ASN A 67 -21.98 4.12 -4.15
C ASN A 67 -22.50 2.84 -3.48
N ASN A 68 -21.99 2.50 -2.29
CA ASN A 68 -22.40 1.33 -1.52
C ASN A 68 -22.57 1.68 -0.04
N LYS A 69 -23.84 1.80 0.39
CA LYS A 69 -24.21 2.14 1.78
C LYS A 69 -23.79 1.10 2.83
N GLN A 70 -23.38 -0.10 2.43
CA GLN A 70 -22.86 -1.11 3.36
C GLN A 70 -21.40 -0.82 3.76
N ILE A 71 -20.71 0.05 3.03
CA ILE A 71 -19.33 0.42 3.27
C ILE A 71 -19.29 1.75 4.01
N VAL A 72 -18.58 1.77 5.15
CA VAL A 72 -18.42 2.97 5.97
C VAL A 72 -17.35 3.87 5.36
N ALA A 73 -17.70 5.12 5.06
CA ALA A 73 -16.76 6.08 4.48
C ALA A 73 -15.60 6.41 5.44
N PRO A 74 -14.34 6.54 4.94
CA PRO A 74 -13.18 6.92 5.75
C PRO A 74 -13.38 8.12 6.68
N GLY A 75 -14.03 9.18 6.20
CA GLY A 75 -14.32 10.37 7.02
C GLY A 75 -15.17 10.10 8.27
N THR A 76 -15.81 8.93 8.38
CA THR A 76 -16.62 8.54 9.56
C THR A 76 -15.74 8.14 10.74
N PHE A 77 -14.61 7.47 10.50
CA PHE A 77 -13.72 6.97 11.54
C PHE A 77 -12.39 7.72 11.63
N THR A 78 -12.11 8.58 10.65
CA THR A 78 -10.91 9.41 10.62
C THR A 78 -11.30 10.89 10.60
N LYS A 79 -11.17 11.55 11.75
CA LYS A 79 -11.58 12.97 11.93
C LYS A 79 -10.77 13.94 11.07
N SER A 80 -9.56 13.54 10.66
CA SER A 80 -8.66 14.38 9.87
C SER A 80 -8.92 14.37 8.37
N ILE A 81 -9.80 13.47 7.89
CA ILE A 81 -10.12 13.36 6.47
C ILE A 81 -11.43 14.09 6.19
N ASN A 82 -11.39 15.03 5.26
CA ASN A 82 -12.59 15.67 4.76
C ASN A 82 -13.34 14.72 3.82
N PRO A 83 -14.66 14.52 3.99
CA PRO A 83 -15.45 13.73 3.06
C PRO A 83 -15.34 14.25 1.63
N VAL A 84 -15.21 13.33 0.67
CA VAL A 84 -15.16 13.69 -0.74
C VAL A 84 -16.56 13.67 -1.33
N THR A 85 -16.94 14.75 -2.00
CA THR A 85 -18.15 14.80 -2.85
C THR A 85 -17.77 14.58 -4.31
N VAL A 86 -18.65 13.94 -5.08
CA VAL A 86 -18.50 13.74 -6.52
C VAL A 86 -19.73 14.32 -7.21
N VAL A 87 -19.51 15.21 -8.18
CA VAL A 87 -20.61 15.89 -8.90
C VAL A 87 -21.18 15.01 -10.02
N ALA A 88 -20.33 14.21 -10.66
CA ALA A 88 -20.70 13.38 -11.79
C ALA A 88 -21.70 12.29 -11.40
N LYS A 89 -22.70 12.09 -12.27
CA LYS A 89 -23.65 10.97 -12.22
C LYS A 89 -23.37 10.01 -13.38
N ASP A 90 -23.81 8.76 -13.24
CA ASP A 90 -23.74 7.73 -14.29
C ASP A 90 -22.31 7.32 -14.72
N TYR A 91 -21.45 7.06 -13.73
CA TYR A 91 -20.14 6.45 -13.90
C TYR A 91 -20.09 5.04 -13.28
N ASP A 92 -19.09 4.24 -13.63
CA ASP A 92 -18.81 2.97 -12.97
C ASP A 92 -17.86 3.22 -11.79
N TYR A 93 -18.40 3.10 -10.57
CA TYR A 93 -17.64 3.38 -9.36
C TYR A 93 -16.50 2.39 -9.11
N GLN A 94 -16.56 1.16 -9.65
CA GLN A 94 -15.49 0.19 -9.52
C GLN A 94 -14.32 0.55 -10.44
N ILE A 95 -14.61 0.96 -11.69
CA ILE A 95 -13.59 1.50 -12.60
C ILE A 95 -12.96 2.77 -12.01
N ALA A 96 -13.80 3.67 -11.49
CA ALA A 96 -13.32 4.91 -10.87
C ALA A 96 -12.42 4.60 -9.66
N ALA A 97 -12.80 3.66 -8.80
CA ALA A 97 -11.98 3.24 -7.65
C ALA A 97 -10.63 2.66 -8.08
N LEU A 98 -10.60 1.75 -9.06
CA LEU A 98 -9.37 1.16 -9.59
C LEU A 98 -8.43 2.21 -10.18
N TYR A 99 -8.96 3.12 -11.01
CA TYR A 99 -8.18 4.19 -11.61
C TYR A 99 -7.70 5.19 -10.55
N CYS A 100 -8.49 5.45 -9.50
CA CYS A 100 -8.14 6.36 -8.41
C CYS A 100 -6.91 5.88 -7.62
N ILE A 101 -6.72 4.56 -7.45
CA ILE A 101 -5.51 4.00 -6.82
C ILE A 101 -4.26 4.44 -7.59
N LEU A 102 -4.27 4.22 -8.91
CA LEU A 102 -3.16 4.55 -9.80
C LEU A 102 -2.94 6.07 -9.89
N GLU A 103 -4.02 6.84 -10.04
CA GLU A 103 -3.95 8.30 -10.15
C GLU A 103 -3.46 8.96 -8.86
N THR A 104 -3.90 8.47 -7.69
CA THR A 104 -3.40 8.99 -6.41
C THR A 104 -1.91 8.69 -6.27
N GLY A 105 -1.48 7.46 -6.58
CA GLY A 105 -0.07 7.08 -6.60
C GLY A 105 0.75 7.97 -7.54
N ARG A 106 0.21 8.28 -8.74
CA ARG A 106 0.84 9.15 -9.73
C ARG A 106 1.11 10.54 -9.19
N LEU A 107 0.20 11.06 -8.37
CA LEU A 107 0.27 12.39 -7.79
C LEU A 107 1.20 12.50 -6.58
N ILE A 108 1.28 11.46 -5.72
CA ILE A 108 1.94 11.58 -4.41
C ILE A 108 3.30 10.88 -4.30
N ILE A 109 3.60 9.94 -5.19
CA ILE A 109 4.87 9.19 -5.19
C ILE A 109 5.87 9.92 -6.10
N PRO A 110 7.15 10.07 -5.70
CA PRO A 110 8.14 10.82 -6.48
C PRO A 110 8.24 10.38 -7.96
N SER A 111 8.37 9.08 -8.24
CA SER A 111 8.34 8.53 -9.60
C SER A 111 6.93 8.08 -10.02
N GLY A 112 5.89 8.70 -9.47
CA GLY A 112 4.50 8.36 -9.73
C GLY A 112 4.10 8.40 -11.21
N TYR A 113 4.79 9.21 -12.03
CA TYR A 113 4.60 9.27 -13.48
C TYR A 113 4.70 7.89 -14.16
N MET A 114 5.45 6.94 -13.58
CA MET A 114 5.54 5.57 -14.10
C MET A 114 4.19 4.85 -14.14
N LEU A 115 3.22 5.27 -13.31
CA LEU A 115 1.86 4.69 -13.27
C LEU A 115 1.02 5.10 -14.47
N GLU A 116 1.41 6.08 -15.28
CA GLU A 116 0.68 6.47 -16.49
C GLU A 116 0.58 5.31 -17.49
N GLU A 117 1.63 4.47 -17.58
CA GLU A 117 1.60 3.28 -18.41
C GLU A 117 0.62 2.23 -17.89
N ASP A 118 0.51 2.07 -16.57
CA ASP A 118 -0.45 1.14 -15.97
C ASP A 118 -1.89 1.65 -16.04
N GLN A 119 -2.10 2.97 -15.97
CA GLN A 119 -3.38 3.61 -16.26
C GLN A 119 -3.83 3.33 -17.70
N LYS A 120 -2.93 3.45 -18.69
CA LYS A 120 -3.20 3.11 -20.08
C LYS A 120 -3.54 1.62 -20.24
N LYS A 121 -2.78 0.73 -19.60
CA LYS A 121 -3.05 -0.72 -19.61
C LYS A 121 -4.42 -1.04 -19.04
N LEU A 122 -4.82 -0.41 -17.93
CA LEU A 122 -6.15 -0.59 -17.34
C LEU A 122 -7.25 -0.15 -18.32
N ILE A 123 -7.13 1.03 -18.93
CA ILE A 123 -8.10 1.51 -19.92
C ILE A 123 -8.21 0.54 -21.11
N ILE A 124 -7.08 0.07 -21.65
CA ILE A 124 -7.06 -0.90 -22.76
C ILE A 124 -7.73 -2.22 -22.35
N ALA A 125 -7.47 -2.70 -21.13
CA ALA A 125 -8.11 -3.92 -20.62
C ALA A 125 -9.63 -3.75 -20.52
N LEU A 126 -10.11 -2.63 -19.94
CA LEU A 126 -11.53 -2.35 -19.82
C LEU A 126 -12.22 -2.26 -21.20
N LEU A 127 -11.58 -1.64 -22.19
CA LEU A 127 -12.11 -1.60 -23.56
C LEU A 127 -12.23 -3.00 -24.18
N ARG A 128 -11.22 -3.86 -23.99
CA ARG A 128 -11.23 -5.25 -24.46
C ARG A 128 -12.30 -6.11 -23.77
N GLU A 129 -12.64 -5.74 -22.54
CA GLU A 129 -13.68 -6.40 -21.75
C GLU A 129 -15.10 -5.93 -22.09
N GLY A 130 -15.24 -4.98 -23.02
CA GLY A 130 -16.51 -4.50 -23.54
C GLY A 130 -17.12 -3.34 -22.76
N TYR A 131 -16.36 -2.69 -21.87
CA TYR A 131 -16.83 -1.48 -21.20
C TYR A 131 -16.91 -0.30 -22.20
N PRO A 132 -18.04 0.44 -22.26
CA PRO A 132 -18.16 1.57 -23.18
C PRO A 132 -17.16 2.68 -22.86
N GLN A 133 -16.51 3.25 -23.88
CA GLN A 133 -15.57 4.37 -23.74
C GLN A 133 -16.16 5.52 -22.91
N THR A 134 -17.43 5.86 -23.14
CA THR A 134 -18.12 6.94 -22.41
C THR A 134 -18.23 6.68 -20.91
N VAL A 135 -18.40 5.41 -20.50
CA VAL A 135 -18.43 5.01 -19.08
C VAL A 135 -17.02 5.07 -18.49
N ILE A 136 -16.02 4.60 -19.22
CA ILE A 136 -14.61 4.66 -18.81
C ILE A 136 -14.19 6.13 -18.60
N ASP A 137 -14.45 7.01 -19.57
CA ASP A 137 -14.05 8.42 -19.51
C ASP A 137 -14.68 9.15 -18.31
N LYS A 138 -15.98 8.93 -18.06
CA LYS A 138 -16.66 9.48 -16.88
C LYS A 138 -16.07 8.94 -15.58
N SER A 139 -15.77 7.65 -15.52
CA SER A 139 -15.18 7.00 -14.34
C SER A 139 -13.76 7.51 -14.06
N VAL A 140 -12.96 7.72 -15.11
CA VAL A 140 -11.63 8.32 -15.04
C VAL A 140 -11.70 9.78 -14.58
N ALA A 141 -12.69 10.55 -15.06
CA ALA A 141 -12.89 11.92 -14.62
C ALA A 141 -13.20 11.99 -13.11
N VAL A 142 -14.08 11.12 -12.61
CA VAL A 142 -14.35 10.99 -11.17
C VAL A 142 -13.10 10.59 -10.40
N ALA A 143 -12.37 9.58 -10.88
CA ALA A 143 -11.14 9.12 -10.24
C ALA A 143 -10.10 10.24 -10.10
N ARG A 144 -9.92 11.07 -11.13
CA ARG A 144 -9.02 12.23 -11.11
C ARG A 144 -9.49 13.31 -10.14
N GLU A 145 -10.78 13.59 -10.10
CA GLU A 145 -11.36 14.54 -9.13
C GLU A 145 -11.07 14.10 -7.69
N VAL A 146 -11.36 12.84 -7.36
CA VAL A 146 -11.14 12.29 -6.01
C VAL A 146 -9.65 12.21 -5.69
N ALA A 147 -8.82 11.70 -6.59
CA ALA A 147 -7.37 11.60 -6.40
C ALA A 147 -6.74 12.98 -6.17
N GLY A 148 -7.20 14.02 -6.87
CA GLY A 148 -6.75 15.40 -6.64
C GLY A 148 -7.07 15.90 -5.23
N LYS A 149 -8.28 15.65 -4.73
CA LYS A 149 -8.67 16.00 -3.35
C LYS A 149 -7.86 15.23 -2.31
N VAL A 150 -7.64 13.94 -2.53
CA VAL A 150 -6.82 13.08 -1.67
C VAL A 150 -5.36 13.52 -1.65
N ALA A 151 -4.77 13.85 -2.80
CA ALA A 151 -3.41 14.36 -2.90
C ALA A 151 -3.26 15.72 -2.20
N ALA A 152 -4.25 16.60 -2.32
CA ALA A 152 -4.28 17.88 -1.60
C ALA A 152 -4.34 17.67 -0.09
N ASP A 153 -5.17 16.76 0.42
CA ASP A 153 -5.19 16.41 1.84
C ASP A 153 -3.84 15.81 2.29
N ALA A 154 -3.27 14.89 1.50
CA ALA A 154 -1.97 14.29 1.78
C ALA A 154 -0.86 15.33 1.91
N ALA A 155 -0.90 16.42 1.13
CA ALA A 155 0.10 17.48 1.22
C ALA A 155 0.10 18.23 2.58
N THR A 156 -0.99 18.14 3.34
CA THR A 156 -1.17 18.84 4.63
C THR A 156 -0.77 18.02 5.85
N ASP A 157 -0.41 16.75 5.68
CA ASP A 157 -0.17 15.81 6.80
C ASP A 157 1.21 15.92 7.46
N GLY A 158 2.03 16.86 7.01
CA GLY A 158 3.38 17.10 7.52
C GLY A 158 4.49 16.36 6.79
N TYR A 159 4.20 15.43 5.87
CA TYR A 159 5.22 14.64 5.18
C TYR A 159 6.20 15.49 4.35
N LEU A 160 5.68 16.47 3.61
CA LEU A 160 6.49 17.37 2.78
C LEU A 160 7.46 18.25 3.59
N THR A 161 7.24 18.36 4.90
CA THR A 161 8.10 19.13 5.82
C THR A 161 9.15 18.28 6.53
N LEU A 162 9.15 16.96 6.36
CA LEU A 162 10.14 16.09 7.03
C LEU A 162 11.57 16.35 6.53
N SER A 163 11.73 16.63 5.24
CA SER A 163 13.03 16.89 4.62
C SER A 163 13.72 18.16 5.12
N THR A 164 12.97 19.11 5.70
CA THR A 164 13.51 20.35 6.26
C THR A 164 13.93 20.21 7.73
N ARG A 165 13.59 19.08 8.38
CA ARG A 165 13.93 18.84 9.78
C ARG A 165 15.36 18.32 9.94
N LEU A 166 15.93 18.57 11.12
CA LEU A 166 17.27 18.10 11.46
C LEU A 166 17.34 16.58 11.45
N ARG A 167 18.35 16.03 10.77
CA ARG A 167 18.61 14.58 10.81
C ARG A 167 19.06 14.14 12.19
N TYR A 168 18.81 12.86 12.51
CA TYR A 168 19.30 12.28 13.77
C TYR A 168 20.82 12.27 13.79
N ARG A 169 21.40 12.77 14.89
CA ARG A 169 22.84 12.70 15.15
C ARG A 169 23.07 11.76 16.33
N PRO A 170 23.83 10.68 16.16
CA PRO A 170 24.18 9.79 17.26
C PRO A 170 24.82 10.56 18.41
N LYS A 171 24.31 10.36 19.62
CA LYS A 171 24.90 10.91 20.84
C LYS A 171 26.11 10.07 21.24
N LYS A 172 27.11 10.67 21.88
CA LYS A 172 28.26 9.94 22.45
C LYS A 172 27.78 9.00 23.56
N GLY A 173 28.17 7.73 23.49
CA GLY A 173 28.00 6.74 24.55
C GLY A 173 27.37 5.44 24.06
N ASP A 174 27.73 4.33 24.70
CA ASP A 174 27.42 2.97 24.19
C ASP A 174 25.93 2.60 24.22
N ALA A 175 25.11 3.36 24.95
CA ALA A 175 23.67 3.14 25.07
C ALA A 175 22.87 3.72 23.89
N TYR A 176 23.48 4.56 23.04
CA TYR A 176 22.77 5.26 21.97
C TYR A 176 22.84 4.51 20.64
N TRP A 177 21.81 4.66 19.81
CA TRP A 177 21.81 4.08 18.47
C TRP A 177 22.86 4.76 17.59
N TYR A 178 23.61 3.93 16.86
CA TYR A 178 24.59 4.33 15.86
C TYR A 178 24.30 3.62 14.53
N PRO A 179 24.64 4.24 13.39
CA PRO A 179 24.59 3.58 12.09
C PRO A 179 25.41 2.29 12.10
N THR A 180 24.85 1.23 11.53
CA THR A 180 25.46 -0.11 11.51
C THR A 180 26.12 -0.42 10.17
N PRO A 181 27.18 -1.24 10.14
CA PRO A 181 27.75 -1.74 8.90
C PRO A 181 26.75 -2.59 8.10
N PRO A 182 26.94 -2.76 6.78
CA PRO A 182 28.02 -2.17 5.97
C PRO A 182 27.73 -0.73 5.50
N GLY A 183 26.47 -0.32 5.46
CA GLY A 183 26.06 0.94 4.83
C GLY A 183 26.21 2.19 5.69
N TYR A 184 26.26 2.04 7.02
CA TYR A 184 26.26 3.17 7.97
C TYR A 184 25.20 4.23 7.63
N ILE A 185 24.02 3.77 7.22
CA ILE A 185 22.91 4.62 6.79
C ILE A 185 22.37 5.38 8.01
N GLU A 186 22.03 6.65 7.81
CA GLU A 186 21.44 7.50 8.84
C GLU A 186 20.10 6.93 9.36
N GLY A 187 19.70 7.33 10.56
CA GLY A 187 18.43 6.92 11.14
C GLY A 187 17.27 7.30 10.21
N VAL A 188 16.47 6.30 9.83
CA VAL A 188 15.32 6.48 8.93
C VAL A 188 14.21 7.24 9.67
N GLU A 189 13.75 8.33 9.06
CA GLU A 189 12.57 9.11 9.49
C GLU A 189 12.51 9.43 11.00
N PRO A 190 13.52 10.12 11.57
CA PRO A 190 13.57 10.38 13.02
C PRO A 190 12.43 11.27 13.55
N HIS A 191 11.75 11.98 12.65
CA HIS A 191 10.62 12.85 12.96
C HIS A 191 9.27 12.29 12.50
N TRP A 192 9.17 10.99 12.19
CA TRP A 192 7.92 10.39 11.70
C TRP A 192 6.73 10.61 12.63
N LYS A 193 6.98 10.72 13.95
CA LYS A 193 5.97 11.07 14.96
C LYS A 193 5.26 12.41 14.73
N THR A 194 5.77 13.26 13.85
CA THR A 194 5.18 14.56 13.51
C THR A 194 4.18 14.50 12.36
N ILE A 195 4.09 13.34 11.68
CA ILE A 195 3.06 13.10 10.66
C ILE A 195 1.69 13.04 11.34
N ARG A 196 0.69 13.67 10.72
CA ARG A 196 -0.70 13.61 11.15
C ARG A 196 -1.16 12.15 11.22
N PRO A 197 -1.54 11.63 12.40
CA PRO A 197 -2.07 10.28 12.47
C PRO A 197 -3.43 10.18 11.78
N MET A 198 -3.76 8.99 11.26
CA MET A 198 -5.04 8.74 10.60
C MET A 198 -6.12 8.37 11.61
N LEU A 199 -5.95 7.24 12.30
CA LEU A 199 -6.99 6.71 13.19
C LEU A 199 -6.78 7.06 14.66
N ILE A 200 -5.52 7.14 15.09
CA ILE A 200 -5.17 7.39 16.50
C ILE A 200 -5.24 8.89 16.80
N ASP A 201 -5.59 9.25 18.03
CA ASP A 201 -5.74 10.66 18.43
C ASP A 201 -4.39 11.41 18.40
N SER A 202 -3.30 10.71 18.72
CA SER A 202 -1.95 11.25 18.77
C SER A 202 -0.89 10.16 18.56
N CYS A 203 0.33 10.54 18.20
CA CYS A 203 1.44 9.60 17.98
C CYS A 203 1.91 8.86 19.25
N ASP A 204 1.46 9.31 20.42
CA ASP A 204 1.78 8.77 21.74
C ASP A 204 0.61 8.05 22.42
N GLN A 205 -0.51 7.81 21.70
CA GLN A 205 -1.66 7.06 22.24
C GLN A 205 -1.28 5.64 22.71
N PHE A 206 -0.29 5.02 22.08
CA PHE A 206 0.17 3.65 22.37
C PHE A 206 1.64 3.61 22.78
N ILE A 207 2.05 4.41 23.77
CA ILE A 207 3.40 4.34 24.34
C ILE A 207 3.62 2.97 25.01
N PRO A 208 4.64 2.18 24.61
CA PRO A 208 4.98 0.94 25.28
C PRO A 208 5.70 1.20 26.61
N LYS A 209 5.87 0.15 27.42
CA LYS A 209 6.75 0.22 28.58
C LYS A 209 8.17 0.60 28.14
N PRO A 210 8.91 1.38 28.94
CA PRO A 210 10.31 1.70 28.65
C PRO A 210 11.15 0.43 28.42
N PRO A 211 12.14 0.48 27.51
CA PRO A 211 13.07 -0.63 27.32
C PRO A 211 13.89 -0.88 28.58
N VAL A 212 14.45 -2.09 28.70
CA VAL A 212 15.40 -2.42 29.77
C VAL A 212 16.61 -1.48 29.66
N GLU A 213 17.04 -0.92 30.79
CA GLU A 213 18.18 -0.01 30.85
C GLU A 213 19.46 -0.67 30.33
N PHE A 214 20.22 0.08 29.53
CA PHE A 214 21.50 -0.38 29.02
C PHE A 214 22.48 -0.69 30.15
N SER A 215 23.07 -1.88 30.13
CA SER A 215 24.16 -2.26 31.04
C SER A 215 25.04 -3.32 30.41
N LYS A 216 26.36 -3.22 30.64
CA LYS A 216 27.35 -4.22 30.24
C LYS A 216 27.59 -5.29 31.31
N ASP A 217 27.00 -5.14 32.49
CA ASP A 217 27.10 -6.11 33.57
C ASP A 217 26.41 -7.41 33.15
N SER A 218 27.12 -8.53 33.26
CA SER A 218 26.63 -9.86 32.89
C SER A 218 25.43 -10.33 33.73
N SER A 219 25.25 -9.76 34.92
CA SER A 219 24.11 -10.02 35.79
C SER A 219 22.85 -9.23 35.38
N SER A 220 23.01 -8.17 34.59
CA SER A 220 21.91 -7.26 34.20
C SER A 220 20.88 -7.92 33.28
N ALA A 221 19.66 -7.39 33.30
CA ALA A 221 18.61 -7.84 32.39
C ALA A 221 18.95 -7.54 30.92
N PHE A 222 19.59 -6.40 30.62
CA PHE A 222 20.00 -6.04 29.27
C PHE A 222 21.03 -7.01 28.70
N TYR A 223 22.05 -7.35 29.48
CA TYR A 223 23.07 -8.30 29.03
C TYR A 223 22.48 -9.67 28.71
N LYS A 224 21.51 -10.15 29.50
CA LYS A 224 20.82 -11.43 29.23
C LYS A 224 20.08 -11.41 27.89
N LEU A 225 19.38 -10.32 27.57
CA LEU A 225 18.72 -10.15 26.27
C LEU A 225 19.73 -10.13 25.11
N VAL A 226 20.83 -9.39 25.25
CA VAL A 226 21.89 -9.36 24.22
C VAL A 226 22.52 -10.74 24.05
N LYS A 227 22.77 -11.46 25.15
CA LYS A 227 23.36 -12.80 25.12
C LYS A 227 22.43 -13.80 24.45
N GLU A 228 21.11 -13.70 24.66
CA GLU A 228 20.11 -14.48 23.95
C GLU A 228 20.20 -14.24 22.43
N VAL A 229 20.14 -12.98 21.99
CA VAL A 229 20.26 -12.62 20.55
C VAL A 229 21.56 -13.16 19.95
N TYR A 230 22.68 -13.00 20.65
CA TYR A 230 23.97 -13.54 20.22
C TYR A 230 23.93 -15.07 20.07
N ASN A 231 23.46 -15.78 21.11
CA ASN A 231 23.41 -17.24 21.11
C ASN A 231 22.48 -17.78 20.01
N VAL A 232 21.32 -17.16 19.81
CA VAL A 232 20.39 -17.51 18.73
C VAL A 232 21.04 -17.26 17.37
N GLY A 233 21.67 -16.09 17.17
CA GLY A 233 22.33 -15.74 15.92
C GLY A 233 23.46 -16.71 15.51
N GLN A 234 24.21 -17.26 16.48
CA GLN A 234 25.25 -18.26 16.21
C GLN A 234 24.68 -19.64 15.85
N ASN A 235 23.48 -19.98 16.32
CA ASN A 235 22.94 -21.35 16.28
C ASN A 235 21.61 -21.46 15.53
N LEU A 236 21.35 -20.58 14.55
CA LEU A 236 20.11 -20.62 13.78
C LEU A 236 19.94 -21.95 13.02
N THR A 237 18.76 -22.55 13.11
CA THR A 237 18.38 -23.67 12.23
C THR A 237 18.11 -23.17 10.82
N GLU A 238 18.11 -24.06 9.83
CA GLU A 238 17.74 -23.71 8.45
C GLU A 238 16.33 -23.10 8.38
N GLN A 239 15.38 -23.69 9.09
CA GLN A 239 14.02 -23.17 9.18
C GLN A 239 13.98 -21.76 9.77
N GLN A 240 14.73 -21.47 10.83
CA GLN A 240 14.79 -20.14 11.42
C GLN A 240 15.41 -19.11 10.46
N ARG A 241 16.45 -19.49 9.69
CA ARG A 241 17.03 -18.63 8.65
C ARG A 241 16.03 -18.33 7.53
N PHE A 242 15.24 -19.33 7.14
CA PHE A 242 14.20 -19.15 6.14
C PHE A 242 13.12 -18.19 6.64
N ILE A 243 12.64 -18.38 7.88
CA ILE A 243 11.67 -17.48 8.51
C ILE A 243 12.22 -16.05 8.60
N ALA A 244 13.47 -15.88 9.04
CA ALA A 244 14.09 -14.55 9.11
C ALA A 244 14.22 -13.90 7.73
N SER A 245 14.67 -14.65 6.72
CA SER A 245 14.80 -14.16 5.34
C SER A 245 13.45 -13.79 4.72
N TYR A 246 12.40 -14.56 5.03
CA TYR A 246 11.05 -14.31 4.54
C TYR A 246 10.49 -12.99 5.08
N TRP A 247 10.75 -12.66 6.35
CA TRP A 247 10.24 -11.45 7.00
C TRP A 247 11.18 -10.24 6.96
N ASP A 248 12.40 -10.37 6.41
CA ASP A 248 13.42 -9.31 6.39
C ASP A 248 12.89 -7.99 5.79
N CYS A 249 12.15 -8.05 4.68
CA CYS A 249 11.40 -6.93 4.09
C CYS A 249 12.17 -5.57 4.06
N ASN A 250 13.50 -5.61 3.97
CA ASN A 250 14.34 -4.44 4.11
C ASN A 250 14.67 -3.86 2.72
N PRO A 251 14.08 -2.72 2.30
CA PRO A 251 14.37 -2.11 1.01
C PRO A 251 15.81 -1.56 0.91
N PHE A 252 16.51 -1.47 2.05
CA PHE A 252 17.91 -1.02 2.15
C PHE A 252 18.91 -2.16 2.26
N ALA A 253 18.51 -3.41 1.96
CA ALA A 253 19.41 -4.55 2.02
C ALA A 253 20.56 -4.39 1.01
N ILE A 254 21.75 -4.06 1.50
CA ILE A 254 22.99 -4.01 0.74
C ILE A 254 23.76 -5.31 0.99
N ASN A 255 24.11 -6.03 -0.07
CA ASN A 255 25.07 -7.13 0.00
C ASN A 255 26.38 -6.67 -0.62
N THR A 256 27.49 -6.92 0.06
CA THR A 256 28.82 -6.52 -0.38
C THR A 256 29.54 -7.72 -0.96
N SER A 257 29.73 -7.73 -2.29
CA SER A 257 30.60 -8.70 -2.98
C SER A 257 31.92 -8.00 -3.34
N GLY A 258 32.94 -8.13 -2.48
CA GLY A 258 34.20 -7.41 -2.63
C GLY A 258 34.04 -5.91 -2.38
N HIS A 259 34.47 -5.06 -3.34
CA HIS A 259 34.34 -3.58 -3.26
C HIS A 259 32.98 -3.07 -3.79
N MET A 260 32.07 -3.97 -4.16
CA MET A 260 30.80 -3.63 -4.81
C MET A 260 29.63 -3.81 -3.84
N ASN A 261 28.92 -2.71 -3.59
CA ASN A 261 27.66 -2.70 -2.84
C ASN A 261 26.50 -2.98 -3.79
N ILE A 262 25.86 -4.15 -3.68
CA ILE A 262 24.69 -4.55 -4.46
C ILE A 262 23.44 -4.34 -3.59
N GLY A 263 22.61 -3.36 -3.93
CA GLY A 263 21.31 -3.15 -3.28
C GLY A 263 20.26 -4.12 -3.83
N PHE A 264 19.60 -4.88 -2.96
CA PHE A 264 18.46 -5.72 -3.34
C PHE A 264 17.16 -4.94 -3.23
N LYS A 265 16.40 -4.92 -4.33
CA LYS A 265 15.04 -4.36 -4.37
C LYS A 265 14.09 -5.32 -3.64
N LYS A 266 13.83 -5.06 -2.36
CA LYS A 266 12.86 -5.80 -1.53
C LYS A 266 11.65 -4.93 -1.21
N ILE A 267 10.50 -5.58 -1.04
CA ILE A 267 9.26 -4.94 -0.61
C ILE A 267 9.41 -4.56 0.88
N SER A 268 8.92 -3.39 1.28
CA SER A 268 8.84 -2.99 2.69
C SER A 268 7.78 -3.81 3.45
N PRO A 269 7.81 -3.89 4.79
CA PRO A 269 6.84 -4.68 5.56
C PRO A 269 5.38 -4.32 5.26
N GLY A 270 5.06 -3.06 4.96
CA GLY A 270 3.73 -2.64 4.52
C GLY A 270 3.29 -3.31 3.21
N GLY A 271 4.20 -3.41 2.23
CA GLY A 271 3.91 -4.14 0.99
C GLY A 271 3.93 -5.66 1.16
N ALA A 272 4.73 -6.20 2.09
CA ALA A 272 4.69 -7.63 2.43
C ALA A 272 3.37 -8.04 3.11
N LEU A 273 2.80 -7.17 3.95
CA LEU A 273 1.47 -7.37 4.52
C LEU A 273 0.38 -7.34 3.45
N ASP A 274 0.46 -6.42 2.49
CA ASP A 274 -0.45 -6.39 1.32
C ASP A 274 -0.34 -7.69 0.49
N GLU A 275 0.88 -8.17 0.24
CA GLU A 275 1.09 -9.47 -0.41
C GLU A 275 0.60 -10.66 0.44
N HIS A 276 0.62 -10.56 1.77
CA HIS A 276 0.01 -11.57 2.63
C HIS A 276 -1.52 -11.54 2.57
N TYR A 277 -2.15 -10.36 2.48
CA TYR A 277 -3.59 -10.23 2.22
C TYR A 277 -3.97 -10.86 0.88
N ARG A 278 -3.13 -10.74 -0.16
CA ARG A 278 -3.28 -11.45 -1.44
C ARG A 278 -3.41 -12.97 -1.26
N TYR A 279 -2.56 -13.59 -0.44
CA TYR A 279 -2.65 -15.04 -0.20
C TYR A 279 -3.92 -15.46 0.55
N ARG A 280 -4.43 -14.61 1.46
CA ARG A 280 -5.62 -14.94 2.25
C ARG A 280 -6.96 -14.68 1.56
N TYR A 281 -7.04 -13.70 0.65
CA TYR A 281 -8.33 -13.26 0.09
C TYR A 281 -8.49 -13.45 -1.43
N CYS A 282 -7.40 -13.57 -2.21
CA CYS A 282 -7.51 -13.81 -3.66
C CYS A 282 -7.50 -15.29 -4.05
N GLN A 283 -7.03 -16.18 -3.16
CA GLN A 283 -7.19 -17.63 -3.33
C GLN A 283 -8.50 -18.03 -2.64
N GLY A 284 -9.61 -18.02 -3.38
CA GLY A 284 -10.92 -18.48 -2.90
C GLY A 284 -10.95 -19.98 -2.60
N GLN A 285 -10.19 -20.45 -1.61
CA GLN A 285 -10.36 -21.80 -1.07
C GLN A 285 -11.35 -21.76 0.09
N PRO A 286 -12.50 -22.45 0.01
CA PRO A 286 -13.35 -22.66 1.16
C PRO A 286 -12.59 -23.55 2.13
N ARG A 287 -12.28 -23.04 3.33
CA ARG A 287 -11.79 -23.89 4.42
C ARG A 287 -12.96 -24.74 4.91
N SER A 288 -12.94 -26.03 4.57
CA SER A 288 -13.64 -27.04 5.36
C SER A 288 -13.07 -27.01 6.78
N ARG A 289 -13.98 -27.11 7.75
CA ARG A 289 -13.68 -27.21 9.19
C ARG A 289 -12.72 -28.34 9.50
#